data_AF-A0A3R6Y028-F1
#
_entry.id   AF-A0A3R6Y028-F1
#
_cell.length_a   1.000
_cell.length_b   1.000
_cell.length_c   1.000
_cell.angle_alpha   90.00
_cell.angle_beta   90.00
_cell.angle_gamma   90.00
#
_symmetry.space_group_name_H-M   'P 1'
#
loop_
_entity.id
_entity.type
_entity.pdbx_description
1 polymer ?
#
loop_
_entity_poly.entity_id
_entity_poly.type
_entity_poly.pdbx_seq_one_letter_code
_entity_poly.pdbx_strand_id
1 'polypeptide(L)'
;MFVYTGLLDFIDAMVEQGICSNKYNALATVLGHEIAHALARHTAETLSYLPVLIALSLLTVDSELIASIFTYFCQLPFSRLHETEADHIGLMLMAAACYDPSEAPKFWEGMKLVNEEGIDWFSTHPADDKRQKHLEQLTAEAIAYQDKASWCGDMQSKVSQLIYKRITRRRATAGTTHSAEMAAMWDGMQATTNQPPPPPSATTIPVP
;
A
#
# COMPACT_ATOMS: atom_id res chain seq x y z
N MET A 1 6.77 11.34 -0.31
CA MET A 1 6.22 9.98 -0.45
C MET A 1 5.65 9.83 -1.85
N PHE A 2 6.22 8.93 -2.64
CA PHE A 2 5.72 8.55 -3.95
C PHE A 2 5.38 7.06 -3.90
N VAL A 3 4.22 6.69 -4.43
CA VAL A 3 3.80 5.29 -4.53
C VAL A 3 3.92 4.89 -6.00
N TYR A 4 4.80 3.94 -6.29
CA TYR A 4 5.05 3.45 -7.65
C TYR A 4 4.04 2.36 -8.01
N THR A 5 3.65 2.25 -9.28
CA THR A 5 2.76 1.17 -9.73
C THR A 5 3.40 -0.21 -9.53
N GLY A 6 4.72 -0.32 -9.75
CA GLY A 6 5.45 -1.56 -9.50
C GLY A 6 5.42 -2.04 -8.05
N LEU A 7 5.28 -1.12 -7.07
CA LEU A 7 5.06 -1.52 -5.68
C LEU A 7 3.69 -2.18 -5.48
N LEU A 8 2.66 -1.73 -6.20
CA LEU A 8 1.32 -2.30 -6.10
C LEU A 8 1.28 -3.68 -6.75
N ASP A 9 1.93 -3.84 -7.91
CA ASP A 9 2.06 -5.12 -8.60
C ASP A 9 2.83 -6.14 -7.73
N PHE A 10 3.87 -5.67 -7.05
CA PHE A 10 4.65 -6.47 -6.11
C PHE A 10 3.84 -6.92 -4.88
N ILE A 11 3.03 -6.02 -4.29
CA ILE A 11 2.12 -6.39 -3.21
C ILE A 11 1.10 -7.42 -3.69
N ASP A 12 0.58 -7.28 -4.91
CA ASP A 12 -0.32 -8.26 -5.49
C ASP A 12 0.37 -9.62 -5.64
N ALA A 13 1.61 -9.66 -6.14
CA ALA A 13 2.40 -10.88 -6.23
C ALA A 13 2.63 -11.54 -4.86
N MET A 14 2.91 -10.76 -3.80
CA MET A 14 3.06 -11.30 -2.44
C MET A 14 1.77 -11.95 -1.92
N VAL A 15 0.62 -11.37 -2.24
CA VAL A 15 -0.68 -11.91 -1.84
C VAL A 15 -1.03 -13.16 -2.65
N GLU A 16 -0.75 -13.16 -3.95
CA GLU A 16 -0.95 -14.34 -4.82
C GLU A 16 -0.08 -15.53 -4.41
N GLN A 17 1.15 -15.27 -3.96
CA GLN A 17 2.06 -16.30 -3.43
C GLN A 17 1.70 -16.74 -2.00
N GLY A 18 0.70 -16.12 -1.37
CA GLY A 18 0.26 -16.44 -0.01
C GLY A 18 1.23 -16.03 1.09
N ILE A 19 2.20 -15.17 0.78
CA ILE A 19 3.14 -14.58 1.75
C ILE A 19 2.38 -13.57 2.62
N CYS A 20 1.68 -12.64 1.95
CA CYS A 20 0.78 -11.70 2.58
C CYS A 20 -0.65 -12.23 2.52
N SER A 21 -1.38 -12.11 3.62
CA SER A 21 -2.79 -12.47 3.74
C SER A 21 -3.75 -11.43 3.14
N ASN A 22 -3.36 -10.15 3.11
CA ASN A 22 -4.23 -9.07 2.68
C ASN A 22 -3.46 -7.91 2.03
N LYS A 23 -3.83 -7.59 0.78
CA LYS A 23 -3.26 -6.47 0.00
C LYS A 23 -3.23 -5.14 0.77
N TYR A 24 -4.31 -4.80 1.47
CA TYR A 24 -4.42 -3.51 2.15
C TYR A 24 -3.55 -3.43 3.40
N ASN A 25 -3.40 -4.53 4.14
CA ASN A 25 -2.48 -4.60 5.28
C ASN A 25 -1.01 -4.53 4.81
N ALA A 26 -0.68 -5.23 3.73
CA ALA A 26 0.65 -5.17 3.11
C ALA A 26 0.97 -3.75 2.62
N LEU A 27 0.03 -3.10 1.93
CA LEU A 27 0.18 -1.70 1.53
C LEU A 27 0.30 -0.76 2.74
N ALA A 28 -0.50 -0.97 3.79
CA ALA A 28 -0.44 -0.17 5.01
C ALA A 28 0.92 -0.29 5.73
N THR A 29 1.58 -1.44 5.63
CA THR A 29 2.95 -1.63 6.14
C THR A 29 3.91 -0.64 5.47
N VAL A 30 3.91 -0.60 4.14
CA VAL A 30 4.80 0.29 3.37
C VAL A 30 4.46 1.76 3.59
N LEU A 31 3.17 2.11 3.54
CA LEU A 31 2.75 3.49 3.76
C LEU A 31 3.03 3.97 5.20
N GLY A 32 2.82 3.11 6.19
CA GLY A 32 3.14 3.40 7.59
C GLY A 32 4.62 3.72 7.76
N HIS A 33 5.50 2.91 7.16
CA HIS A 33 6.95 3.11 7.15
C HIS A 33 7.35 4.48 6.55
N GLU A 34 6.78 4.84 5.41
CA GLU A 34 7.11 6.11 4.75
C GLU A 34 6.59 7.34 5.45
N ILE A 35 5.38 7.24 6.01
CA ILE A 35 4.82 8.29 6.85
C ILE A 35 5.70 8.45 8.09
N ALA A 36 6.22 7.35 8.65
CA ALA A 36 7.14 7.40 9.79
C ALA A 36 8.46 8.11 9.45
N HIS A 37 9.08 7.82 8.30
CA HIS A 37 10.25 8.58 7.84
C HIS A 37 9.98 10.08 7.74
N ALA A 38 8.80 10.45 7.22
CA ALA A 38 8.40 11.85 7.13
C ALA A 38 8.14 12.48 8.51
N LEU A 39 7.50 11.75 9.42
CA LEU A 39 7.15 12.20 10.76
C LEU A 39 8.40 12.41 11.63
N ALA A 40 9.35 11.47 11.57
CA ALA A 40 10.64 11.54 12.26
C ALA A 40 11.63 12.48 11.56
N ARG A 41 11.30 12.97 10.35
CA ARG A 41 12.10 13.93 9.57
C ARG A 41 13.51 13.42 9.23
N HIS A 42 13.68 12.11 9.01
CA HIS A 42 14.97 11.47 8.74
C HIS A 42 15.76 12.11 7.58
N THR A 43 15.08 12.56 6.51
CA THR A 43 15.74 13.29 5.41
C THR A 43 16.29 14.64 5.86
N ALA A 44 15.54 15.38 6.69
CA ALA A 44 15.98 16.67 7.19
C ALA A 44 17.14 16.52 8.17
N GLU A 45 17.12 15.48 9.01
CA GLU A 45 18.24 15.13 9.89
C GLU A 45 19.49 14.81 9.08
N THR A 46 19.39 13.96 8.06
CA THR A 46 20.52 13.63 7.19
C THR A 46 21.09 14.88 6.51
N LEU A 47 20.23 15.78 6.01
CA LEU A 47 20.66 17.05 5.40
C LEU A 47 21.26 18.04 6.41
N SER A 48 20.91 17.94 7.70
CA SER A 48 21.45 18.82 8.74
C SER A 48 22.96 18.66 8.95
N TYR A 49 23.54 17.55 8.49
CA TYR A 49 24.99 17.31 8.53
C TYR A 49 25.74 18.00 7.39
N LEU A 50 25.05 18.45 6.33
CA LEU A 50 25.70 19.06 5.16
C LEU A 50 26.57 20.30 5.50
N PRO A 51 26.14 21.24 6.37
CA PRO A 51 26.99 22.35 6.80
C PRO A 51 28.28 21.91 7.48
N VAL A 52 28.25 20.81 8.25
CA VAL A 52 29.44 20.25 8.91
C VAL A 52 30.43 19.72 7.86
N LEU A 53 29.94 19.00 6.86
CA LEU A 53 30.77 18.49 5.76
C LEU A 53 31.39 19.63 4.94
N ILE A 54 30.61 20.69 4.68
CA ILE A 54 31.11 21.90 3.99
C ILE A 54 32.19 22.58 4.83
N ALA A 55 31.97 22.73 6.14
CA ALA A 55 32.97 23.32 7.03
C ALA A 55 34.27 22.50 7.06
N LEU A 56 34.18 21.17 7.08
CA LEU A 56 35.34 20.28 7.08
C LEU A 56 36.15 20.40 5.77
N SER A 57 35.46 20.56 4.64
CA SER A 57 36.08 20.82 3.33
C SER A 57 36.83 22.15 3.30
N LEU A 58 36.29 23.21 3.92
CA LEU A 58 36.96 24.52 4.01
C LEU A 58 38.22 24.50 4.89
N LEU A 59 38.34 23.52 5.80
CA LEU A 59 39.54 23.31 6.64
C LEU A 59 40.62 22.46 5.95
N THR A 60 40.54 22.26 4.63
CA THR A 60 41.50 21.51 3.81
C THR A 60 41.65 20.03 4.18
N VAL A 61 40.63 19.45 4.84
CA VAL A 61 40.57 18.00 5.03
C VAL A 61 40.36 17.33 3.68
N ASP A 62 41.07 16.23 3.43
CA ASP A 62 40.97 15.46 2.19
C ASP A 62 39.52 15.07 1.89
N SER A 63 39.07 15.38 0.67
CA SER A 63 37.75 15.02 0.17
C SER A 63 37.44 13.52 0.27
N GLU A 64 38.44 12.65 0.07
CA GLU A 64 38.24 11.20 0.19
C GLU A 64 38.00 10.78 1.64
N LEU A 65 38.67 11.44 2.58
CA LEU A 65 38.47 11.23 4.02
C LEU A 65 37.10 11.76 4.46
N ILE A 66 36.67 12.92 3.98
CA ILE A 66 35.34 13.49 4.27
C ILE A 66 34.24 12.55 3.74
N ALA A 67 34.37 12.06 2.51
CA ALA A 67 33.43 11.12 1.92
C ALA A 67 33.36 9.81 2.73
N SER A 68 34.52 9.28 3.13
CA SER A 68 34.59 8.08 3.97
C SER A 68 33.93 8.28 5.33
N ILE A 69 34.19 9.41 6.00
CA ILE A 69 33.55 9.75 7.27
C ILE A 69 32.04 9.81 7.10
N PHE A 70 31.56 10.52 6.07
CA PHE A 70 30.13 10.61 5.80
C PHE A 70 29.50 9.24 5.56
N THR A 71 30.08 8.41 4.70
CA THR A 71 29.53 7.08 4.40
C THR A 71 29.53 6.15 5.62
N TYR A 72 30.65 6.07 6.35
CA TYR A 72 30.78 5.10 7.45
C TYR A 72 30.14 5.57 8.76
N PHE A 73 30.12 6.87 9.04
CA PHE A 73 29.59 7.39 10.30
C PHE A 73 28.21 8.02 10.17
N CYS A 74 27.89 8.64 9.04
CA CYS A 74 26.60 9.33 8.87
C CYS A 74 25.61 8.53 8.03
N GLN A 75 26.04 7.80 7.01
CA GLN A 75 25.11 7.14 6.09
C GLN A 75 24.72 5.75 6.60
N LEU A 76 25.68 4.86 6.88
CA LEU A 76 25.40 3.46 7.20
C LEU A 76 24.72 3.24 8.57
N PRO A 77 25.24 3.75 9.71
CA PRO A 77 24.66 3.49 11.02
C PRO A 77 23.38 4.30 11.26
N PHE A 78 23.31 5.57 10.86
CA PHE A 78 22.08 6.35 11.00
C PHE A 78 20.97 5.83 10.09
N SER A 79 21.28 5.36 8.87
CA SER A 79 20.26 4.72 8.03
C SER A 79 19.59 3.56 8.77
N ARG A 80 20.35 2.68 9.44
CA ARG A 80 19.75 1.55 10.18
C ARG A 80 18.92 1.98 11.40
N LEU A 81 19.36 3.03 12.11
CA LEU A 81 18.58 3.60 13.21
C LEU A 81 17.28 4.23 12.69
N HIS A 82 17.35 4.99 11.60
CA HIS A 82 16.20 5.59 10.93
C HIS A 82 15.21 4.52 10.46
N GLU A 83 15.67 3.42 9.85
CA GLU A 83 14.77 2.31 9.45
C GLU A 83 14.10 1.69 10.68
N THR A 84 14.84 1.48 11.76
CA THR A 84 14.30 0.88 13.00
C THR A 84 13.27 1.77 13.67
N GLU A 85 13.51 3.08 13.71
CA GLU A 85 12.56 4.06 14.21
C GLU A 85 11.32 4.17 13.31
N ALA A 86 11.53 4.14 11.98
CA ALA A 86 10.46 4.15 11.01
C ALA A 86 9.58 2.90 11.10
N ASP A 87 10.17 1.71 11.32
CA ASP A 87 9.42 0.47 11.57
C ASP A 87 8.51 0.61 12.78
N HIS A 88 9.06 1.10 13.90
CA HIS A 88 8.29 1.23 15.14
C HIS A 88 7.13 2.21 14.98
N ILE A 89 7.42 3.44 14.54
CA ILE A 89 6.38 4.46 14.35
C ILE A 89 5.36 3.99 13.30
N GLY A 90 5.83 3.43 12.19
CA GLY A 90 4.99 2.96 11.09
C GLY A 90 4.03 1.85 11.53
N LEU A 91 4.51 0.92 12.35
CA LEU A 91 3.69 -0.18 12.87
C LEU A 91 2.66 0.30 13.90
N MET A 92 3.01 1.28 14.73
CA MET A 92 2.04 1.94 15.62
C MET A 92 0.98 2.72 14.84
N LEU A 93 1.37 3.40 13.76
CA LEU A 93 0.44 4.10 12.86
C LEU A 93 -0.51 3.11 12.18
N MET A 94 0.02 1.97 11.71
CA MET A 94 -0.76 0.89 11.11
C MET A 94 -1.78 0.32 12.11
N ALA A 95 -1.35 0.04 13.34
CA ALA A 95 -2.20 -0.41 14.42
C ALA A 95 -3.30 0.61 14.75
N ALA A 96 -2.94 1.90 14.85
CA ALA A 96 -3.86 2.99 15.12
C ALA A 96 -4.90 3.21 13.99
N ALA A 97 -4.50 2.95 12.76
CA ALA A 97 -5.37 2.96 11.57
C ALA A 97 -6.22 1.69 11.44
N CYS A 98 -6.10 0.75 12.38
CA CYS A 98 -6.88 -0.50 12.44
C CYS A 98 -6.57 -1.48 11.29
N TYR A 99 -5.35 -1.42 10.74
CA TYR A 99 -4.79 -2.46 9.88
C TYR A 99 -4.06 -3.51 10.74
N ASP A 100 -3.93 -4.74 10.23
CA ASP A 100 -3.35 -5.87 10.98
C ASP A 100 -1.82 -5.79 11.08
N PRO A 101 -1.23 -5.45 12.25
CA PRO A 101 0.21 -5.27 12.37
C PRO A 101 1.01 -6.58 12.19
N SER A 102 0.35 -7.74 12.24
CA SER A 102 0.99 -9.04 11.98
C SER A 102 1.39 -9.25 10.53
N GLU A 103 0.91 -8.39 9.63
CA GLU A 103 1.27 -8.45 8.22
C GLU A 103 2.67 -7.89 7.95
N ALA A 104 3.14 -6.93 8.77
CA ALA A 104 4.41 -6.27 8.51
C ALA A 104 5.60 -7.24 8.48
N PRO A 105 5.82 -8.12 9.47
CA PRO A 105 6.92 -9.09 9.42
C PRO A 105 6.89 -9.99 8.17
N LYS A 106 5.69 -10.39 7.72
CA LYS A 106 5.53 -11.23 6.52
C LYS A 106 5.91 -10.46 5.26
N PHE A 107 5.53 -9.19 5.18
CA PHE A 107 5.88 -8.33 4.06
C PHE A 107 7.41 -8.17 3.93
N TRP A 108 8.09 -7.84 5.03
CA TRP A 108 9.55 -7.66 5.02
C TRP A 108 10.33 -8.97 4.85
N GLU A 109 9.79 -10.11 5.31
CA GLU A 109 10.34 -11.43 5.00
C GLU A 109 10.12 -11.78 3.52
N GLY A 110 8.91 -11.53 3.01
CA GLY A 110 8.54 -11.69 1.60
C GLY A 110 9.44 -10.92 0.65
N MET A 111 9.85 -9.72 1.07
CA MET A 111 10.83 -8.91 0.34
C MET A 111 12.17 -9.64 0.10
N LYS A 112 12.59 -10.55 0.98
CA LYS A 112 13.82 -11.33 0.77
C LYS A 112 13.62 -12.49 -0.21
N LEU A 113 12.38 -12.98 -0.31
CA LEU A 113 12.02 -14.16 -1.10
C LEU A 113 11.67 -13.79 -2.55
N VAL A 114 10.96 -12.68 -2.71
CA VAL A 114 10.54 -12.16 -4.00
C VAL A 114 11.64 -11.24 -4.53
N ASN A 115 12.70 -11.87 -5.06
CA ASN A 115 13.82 -11.17 -5.69
C ASN A 115 13.43 -10.68 -7.08
N GLU A 116 12.55 -9.67 -7.15
CA GLU A 116 12.27 -8.97 -8.41
C GLU A 116 13.38 -7.95 -8.67
N GLU A 117 14.31 -8.31 -9.55
CA GLU A 117 15.31 -7.40 -10.10
C GLU A 117 14.61 -6.19 -10.74
N GLY A 118 14.65 -5.04 -10.08
CA GLY A 118 14.13 -3.78 -10.62
C GLY A 118 13.25 -2.94 -9.71
N ILE A 119 12.93 -3.41 -8.49
CA ILE A 119 12.22 -2.57 -7.52
C ILE A 119 13.25 -1.78 -6.69
N ASP A 120 13.37 -0.48 -6.97
CA ASP A 120 14.29 0.45 -6.28
C ASP A 120 14.12 0.45 -4.74
N TRP A 121 12.93 0.06 -4.25
CA TRP A 121 12.58 -0.03 -2.84
C TRP A 121 13.53 -0.91 -2.01
N PHE A 122 13.97 -2.03 -2.59
CA PHE A 122 14.87 -2.96 -1.91
C PHE A 122 16.24 -2.35 -1.64
N SER A 123 16.66 -1.44 -2.51
CA SER A 123 17.96 -0.77 -2.40
C SER A 123 17.92 0.34 -1.35
N THR A 124 16.78 1.01 -1.18
CA THR A 124 16.64 2.12 -0.22
C THR A 124 16.25 1.67 1.18
N HIS A 125 15.49 0.57 1.32
CA HIS A 125 15.02 0.04 2.60
C HIS A 125 15.43 -1.43 2.81
N PRO A 126 16.72 -1.71 3.04
CA PRO A 126 17.19 -3.08 3.23
C PRO A 126 16.57 -3.73 4.47
N ALA A 127 16.04 -4.94 4.30
CA ALA A 127 15.57 -5.79 5.39
C ALA A 127 16.71 -6.68 5.89
N ASP A 128 17.34 -6.31 7.01
CA ASP A 128 18.34 -7.17 7.66
C ASP A 128 17.70 -8.10 8.73
N ASP A 129 18.40 -9.16 9.12
CA ASP A 129 17.85 -10.14 10.09
C ASP A 129 17.64 -9.57 11.50
N LYS A 130 18.43 -8.55 11.88
CA LYS A 130 18.24 -7.88 13.18
C LYS A 130 16.98 -7.03 13.17
N ARG A 131 16.73 -6.33 12.06
CA ARG A 131 15.54 -5.53 11.81
C ARG A 131 14.30 -6.42 11.80
N GLN A 132 14.34 -7.56 11.12
CA GLN A 132 13.24 -8.54 11.14
C GLN A 132 12.88 -8.98 12.57
N LYS A 133 13.89 -9.38 13.35
CA LYS A 133 13.67 -9.82 14.74
C LYS A 133 13.12 -8.69 15.62
N HIS A 134 13.55 -7.46 15.41
CA HIS A 134 13.04 -6.33 16.15
C HIS A 134 11.59 -6.01 15.74
N LEU A 135 11.29 -6.07 14.45
CA LEU A 135 9.95 -5.88 13.92
C LEU A 135 8.94 -6.88 14.51
N GLU A 136 9.32 -8.15 14.66
CA GLU A 136 8.47 -9.16 15.33
C GLU A 136 8.11 -8.78 16.77
N GLN A 137 9.04 -8.16 17.50
CA GLN A 137 8.78 -7.67 18.86
C GLN A 137 7.82 -6.49 18.86
N LEU A 138 8.04 -5.53 17.95
CA LEU A 138 7.19 -4.37 17.76
C LEU A 138 5.78 -4.78 17.34
N THR A 139 5.62 -5.85 16.56
CA THR A 139 4.31 -6.38 16.17
C THR A 139 3.47 -6.78 17.38
N ALA A 140 4.07 -7.45 18.36
CA ALA A 140 3.35 -7.80 19.59
C ALA A 140 2.88 -6.56 20.36
N GLU A 141 3.71 -5.52 20.42
CA GLU A 141 3.35 -4.23 21.01
C GLU A 141 2.21 -3.54 20.23
N ALA A 142 2.28 -3.54 18.90
CA ALA A 142 1.32 -2.91 18.01
C ALA A 142 -0.07 -3.57 18.12
N ILE A 143 -0.11 -4.89 18.17
CA ILE A 143 -1.33 -5.67 18.40
C ILE A 143 -1.90 -5.32 19.79
N ALA A 144 -1.07 -5.33 20.83
CA ALA A 144 -1.52 -4.99 22.18
C ALA A 144 -2.05 -3.54 22.28
N TYR A 145 -1.49 -2.61 21.50
CA TYR A 145 -2.00 -1.24 21.37
C TYR A 145 -3.37 -1.22 20.68
N GLN A 146 -3.49 -1.93 19.55
CA GLN A 146 -4.74 -2.03 18.79
C GLN A 146 -5.87 -2.71 19.60
N ASP A 147 -5.57 -3.74 20.39
CA ASP A 147 -6.56 -4.42 21.22
C ASP A 147 -7.16 -3.51 22.30
N LYS A 148 -6.39 -2.55 22.79
CA LYS A 148 -6.85 -1.54 23.75
C LYS A 148 -7.61 -0.39 23.09
N ALA A 149 -7.49 -0.24 21.77
CA ALA A 149 -8.07 0.83 20.99
C ALA A 149 -9.55 0.57 20.70
N SER A 150 -10.45 1.13 21.51
CA SER A 150 -11.90 0.97 21.33
C SER A 150 -12.42 1.47 19.97
N TRP A 151 -11.72 2.43 19.35
CA TRP A 151 -12.15 3.03 18.09
C TRP A 151 -12.06 2.09 16.89
N CYS A 152 -11.19 1.07 16.92
CA CYS A 152 -11.12 0.10 15.83
C CYS A 152 -12.41 -0.72 15.74
N GLY A 153 -12.91 -1.21 16.87
CA GLY A 153 -14.21 -1.87 16.95
C GLY A 153 -15.37 -0.95 16.58
N ASP A 154 -15.37 0.29 17.10
CA ASP A 154 -16.41 1.28 16.79
C ASP A 154 -16.44 1.65 15.31
N MET A 155 -15.28 1.82 14.69
CA MET A 155 -15.14 2.16 13.27
C MET A 155 -15.66 1.02 12.40
N GLN A 156 -15.24 -0.22 12.68
CA GLN A 156 -15.71 -1.39 11.95
C GLN A 156 -17.24 -1.54 12.06
N SER A 157 -17.79 -1.36 13.26
CA SER A 157 -19.24 -1.38 13.50
C SER A 157 -19.97 -0.30 12.71
N LYS A 158 -19.49 0.96 12.73
CA LYS A 158 -20.09 2.06 11.96
C LYS A 158 -20.06 1.80 10.45
N VAL A 159 -18.93 1.33 9.92
CA VAL A 159 -18.79 0.99 8.50
C VAL A 159 -19.77 -0.13 8.12
N SER A 160 -19.84 -1.20 8.90
CA SER A 160 -20.80 -2.29 8.67
C SER A 160 -22.25 -1.81 8.71
N GLN A 161 -22.61 -0.92 9.64
CA GLN A 161 -23.94 -0.33 9.69
C GLN A 161 -24.27 0.52 8.46
N LEU A 162 -23.31 1.31 7.96
CA LEU A 162 -23.50 2.12 6.75
C LEU A 162 -23.68 1.24 5.52
N ILE A 163 -22.85 0.20 5.37
CA ILE A 163 -22.96 -0.77 4.29
C ILE A 163 -24.31 -1.49 4.36
N TYR A 164 -24.68 -2.01 5.53
CA TYR A 164 -25.96 -2.68 5.74
C TYR A 164 -27.13 -1.77 5.39
N LYS A 165 -27.18 -0.54 5.93
CA LYS A 165 -28.22 0.45 5.60
C LYS A 165 -28.31 0.71 4.10
N ARG A 166 -27.18 0.79 3.40
CA ARG A 166 -27.15 1.04 1.95
C ARG A 166 -27.65 -0.17 1.14
N ILE A 167 -27.25 -1.39 1.52
CA ILE A 167 -27.75 -2.63 0.89
C ILE A 167 -29.25 -2.77 1.12
N THR A 168 -29.73 -2.57 2.36
CA THR A 168 -31.14 -2.72 2.72
C THR A 168 -32.01 -1.66 2.04
N ARG A 169 -31.55 -0.40 1.93
CA ARG A 169 -32.24 0.63 1.14
C ARG A 169 -32.32 0.25 -0.34
N ARG A 170 -31.22 -0.22 -0.94
CA ARG A 170 -31.21 -0.67 -2.34
C ARG A 170 -32.19 -1.82 -2.57
N ARG A 171 -32.25 -2.79 -1.67
CA ARG A 171 -33.22 -3.90 -1.71
C ARG A 171 -34.66 -3.41 -1.56
N ALA A 172 -34.92 -2.48 -0.65
CA ALA A 172 -36.24 -1.89 -0.47
C ALA A 172 -36.72 -1.12 -1.71
N THR A 173 -35.80 -0.51 -2.46
CA THR A 173 -36.13 0.18 -3.73
C THR A 173 -36.12 -0.72 -4.96
N ALA A 174 -35.58 -1.95 -4.88
CA ALA A 174 -35.41 -2.84 -6.03
C ALA A 174 -36.73 -3.32 -6.66
N GLY A 175 -37.86 -3.16 -5.96
CA GLY A 175 -39.21 -3.43 -6.49
C GLY A 175 -40.06 -2.17 -6.70
N THR A 176 -39.48 -0.96 -6.64
CA THR A 176 -40.23 0.28 -6.90
C THR A 176 -40.33 0.50 -8.41
N THR A 177 -41.41 1.15 -8.86
CA THR A 177 -41.80 1.26 -10.28
C THR A 177 -40.64 1.65 -11.19
N HIS A 178 -39.75 2.53 -10.74
CA HIS A 178 -38.61 2.98 -11.54
C HIS A 178 -37.53 1.90 -11.77
N SER A 179 -37.22 1.04 -10.80
CA SER A 179 -36.25 -0.06 -11.02
C SER A 179 -36.85 -1.20 -11.84
N ALA A 180 -38.15 -1.44 -11.70
CA ALA A 180 -38.88 -2.40 -12.54
C ALA A 180 -39.01 -1.89 -13.99
N GLU A 181 -39.26 -0.60 -14.19
CA GLU A 181 -39.28 0.06 -15.49
C GLU A 181 -37.90 0.00 -16.16
N MET A 182 -36.82 0.31 -15.44
CA MET A 182 -35.45 0.25 -15.97
C MET A 182 -35.02 -1.19 -16.30
N ALA A 183 -35.43 -2.18 -15.50
CA ALA A 183 -35.20 -3.59 -15.80
C ALA A 183 -35.99 -4.04 -17.05
N ALA A 184 -37.27 -3.66 -17.16
CA ALA A 184 -38.08 -3.94 -18.35
C ALA A 184 -37.55 -3.26 -19.62
N MET A 185 -37.03 -2.02 -19.50
CA MET A 185 -36.36 -1.33 -20.60
C MET A 185 -35.06 -2.04 -21.00
N TRP A 186 -34.28 -2.52 -20.03
CA TRP A 186 -33.04 -3.26 -20.28
C TRP A 186 -33.30 -4.61 -20.96
N ASP A 187 -34.28 -5.38 -20.47
CA ASP A 187 -34.70 -6.64 -21.09
C ASP A 187 -35.25 -6.41 -22.51
N GLY A 188 -35.99 -5.31 -22.72
CA GLY A 188 -36.45 -4.88 -24.04
C GLY A 188 -35.30 -4.55 -25.01
N MET A 189 -34.24 -3.90 -24.54
CA MET A 189 -33.02 -3.62 -25.33
C MET A 189 -32.22 -4.90 -25.64
N GLN A 190 -32.22 -5.89 -24.75
CA GLN A 190 -31.58 -7.18 -25.01
C GLN A 190 -32.38 -8.04 -26.00
N ALA A 191 -33.71 -7.92 -25.98
CA ALA A 191 -34.58 -8.61 -26.94
C ALA A 191 -34.43 -8.06 -28.37
N THR A 192 -34.19 -6.75 -28.53
CA THR A 192 -33.99 -6.12 -29.84
C THR A 192 -32.60 -6.35 -30.41
N THR A 193 -31.58 -6.55 -29.57
CA THR A 193 -30.20 -6.83 -29.99
C THR A 193 -29.95 -8.28 -30.39
N ASN A 194 -30.80 -9.22 -29.97
CA ASN A 194 -30.73 -10.65 -30.32
C ASN A 194 -31.64 -11.09 -31.49
N GLN A 195 -32.26 -10.15 -32.21
CA GLN A 195 -32.98 -10.47 -33.44
C GLN A 195 -31.97 -10.73 -34.58
N PRO A 196 -32.02 -11.89 -35.26
CA PRO A 196 -31.16 -12.12 -36.42
C PRO A 196 -31.48 -11.09 -37.52
N PRO A 197 -30.46 -10.63 -38.28
CA PRO A 197 -30.67 -9.63 -39.31
C PRO A 197 -31.70 -10.12 -40.35
N PRO A 198 -32.58 -9.24 -40.85
CA PRO A 198 -33.54 -9.63 -41.86
C PRO A 198 -32.81 -10.15 -43.12
N PRO A 199 -33.34 -11.19 -43.78
CA PRO A 199 -32.73 -11.72 -44.98
C PRO A 199 -32.64 -10.64 -46.06
N PRO A 200 -31.56 -10.62 -46.88
CA PRO A 200 -31.37 -9.59 -47.89
C PRO A 200 -32.53 -9.57 -48.88
N SER A 201 -33.10 -8.38 -49.08
CA SER A 201 -34.19 -8.13 -50.02
C SER A 201 -33.76 -8.51 -51.45
N ALA A 202 -34.38 -9.54 -52.03
CA ALA A 202 -34.11 -9.94 -53.40
C ALA A 202 -34.54 -8.83 -54.36
N THR A 203 -33.57 -8.04 -54.81
CA THR A 203 -33.76 -7.08 -55.90
C THR A 203 -33.76 -7.86 -57.20
N THR A 204 -34.94 -8.17 -57.73
CA THR A 204 -35.07 -8.72 -59.08
C THR A 204 -34.73 -7.61 -60.08
N ILE A 205 -33.52 -7.69 -60.65
CA ILE A 205 -33.12 -6.89 -61.82
C ILE A 205 -33.89 -7.47 -63.03
N PRO A 206 -34.72 -6.68 -63.74
CA PRO A 206 -35.34 -7.14 -64.97
C PRO A 206 -34.30 -7.14 -66.09
N VAL A 207 -34.10 -8.29 -66.71
CA VAL A 207 -33.31 -8.47 -67.94
C VAL A 207 -34.25 -8.25 -69.14
N PRO A 208 -33.81 -7.57 -70.23
CA PRO A 208 -34.63 -7.23 -71.39
C PRO A 208 -35.15 -8.44 -72.19
#